data_AF-A0A0V7ZLY6-F1
#
_entry.id   AF-A0A0V7ZLY6-F1
#
_cell.length_a   1.000
_cell.length_b   1.000
_cell.length_c   1.000
_cell.angle_alpha   90.00
_cell.angle_beta   90.00
_cell.angle_gamma   90.00
#
_symmetry.space_group_name_H-M   'P 1'
#
loop_
_entity.id
_entity.type
_entity.pdbx_description
1 polymer ?
#
loop_
_entity_poly.entity_id
_entity_poly.type
_entity_poly.pdbx_seq_one_letter_code
_entity_poly.pdbx_strand_id
1 'polypeptide(L)'
;MSTRYLAAVFFISQEENISLETLLEKVQATDIGNPHSDVENESSNSSESLKALYCNWSYFTGCIAWLKKLDYYLLLVIWFSQSQFLRKLPLEDLDLPVEEDPNLELALTFRDACEEILPEVAYIITHLDRAEWEEIVKIENKIQGLYADFIANQGGLTYLSGLIADVLTPRPQEYERDNLPVKNGKLVFSSRGSYRWF
;
A
#
# COMPACT_ATOMS: atom_id res chain seq x y z
N MET A 1 17.23 1.37 18.11
CA MET A 1 15.98 2.10 17.81
C MET A 1 15.08 1.12 17.07
N SER A 2 13.83 0.93 17.49
CA SER A 2 12.88 0.10 16.74
C SER A 2 12.58 0.79 15.40
N THR A 3 12.81 0.08 14.29
CA THR A 3 12.49 0.58 12.95
C THR A 3 10.97 0.66 12.81
N ARG A 4 10.46 1.84 12.53
CA ARG A 4 9.04 2.08 12.30
C ARG A 4 8.73 1.92 10.81
N TYR A 5 7.80 1.02 10.51
CA TYR A 5 7.42 0.69 9.14
C TYR A 5 6.09 1.35 8.76
N LEU A 6 6.04 1.79 7.51
CA LEU A 6 4.83 2.09 6.76
C LEU A 6 4.56 0.92 5.82
N ALA A 7 3.41 0.89 5.14
CA ALA A 7 3.04 -0.27 4.33
C ALA A 7 2.43 0.13 2.99
N ALA A 8 2.77 -0.60 1.93
CA ALA A 8 1.92 -0.72 0.75
C ALA A 8 1.17 -2.05 0.84
N VAL A 9 -0.15 -1.99 0.69
CA VAL A 9 -1.05 -3.12 0.89
C VAL A 9 -1.87 -3.35 -0.37
N PHE A 10 -2.00 -4.59 -0.80
CA PHE A 10 -2.77 -4.99 -1.98
C PHE A 10 -3.67 -6.18 -1.64
N PHE A 11 -4.98 -6.00 -1.84
CA PHE A 11 -5.99 -7.05 -1.72
C PHE A 11 -6.28 -7.61 -3.11
N ILE A 12 -5.76 -8.80 -3.39
CA ILE A 12 -5.80 -9.45 -4.69
C ILE A 12 -6.83 -10.58 -4.64
N SER A 13 -7.65 -10.75 -5.68
CA SER A 13 -8.60 -11.87 -5.73
C SER A 13 -7.89 -13.22 -5.65
N GLN A 14 -8.45 -14.18 -4.92
CA GLN A 14 -7.87 -15.53 -4.73
C GLN A 14 -7.94 -16.43 -5.97
N GLU A 15 -8.43 -15.93 -7.10
CA GLU A 15 -8.55 -16.73 -8.33
C GLU A 15 -7.19 -17.20 -8.88
N GLU A 16 -6.08 -16.58 -8.47
CA GLU A 16 -4.73 -16.94 -8.89
C GLU A 16 -3.87 -17.51 -7.74
N ASN A 17 -3.36 -18.74 -7.91
CA ASN A 17 -2.26 -19.26 -7.10
C ASN A 17 -0.95 -18.62 -7.57
N ILE A 18 -0.65 -17.41 -7.07
CA ILE A 18 0.56 -16.66 -7.37
C ILE A 18 1.50 -16.65 -6.15
N SER A 19 2.81 -16.80 -6.39
CA SER A 19 3.81 -16.76 -5.31
C SER A 19 4.15 -15.31 -4.92
N LEU A 20 4.74 -15.14 -3.73
CA LEU A 20 5.20 -13.84 -3.26
C LEU A 20 6.30 -13.29 -4.19
N GLU A 21 7.21 -14.13 -4.66
CA GLU A 21 8.28 -13.73 -5.58
C GLU A 21 7.71 -13.17 -6.89
N THR A 22 6.74 -13.85 -7.51
CA THR A 22 6.11 -13.38 -8.75
C THR A 22 5.31 -12.10 -8.53
N LEU A 23 4.63 -11.96 -7.39
CA LEU A 23 3.95 -10.70 -7.05
C LEU A 23 4.95 -9.55 -6.88
N LEU A 24 6.09 -9.80 -6.22
CA LEU A 24 7.15 -8.82 -6.05
C LEU A 24 7.75 -8.38 -7.38
N GLU A 25 7.99 -9.29 -8.31
CA GLU A 25 8.41 -8.96 -9.66
C GLU A 25 7.38 -8.09 -10.39
N LYS A 26 6.09 -8.44 -10.30
CA LYS A 26 5.00 -7.66 -10.91
C LYS A 26 4.90 -6.25 -10.33
N VAL A 27 5.10 -6.07 -9.03
CA VAL A 27 5.12 -4.73 -8.41
C VAL A 27 6.46 -4.00 -8.56
N GLN A 28 7.35 -4.51 -9.43
CA GLN A 28 8.66 -3.93 -9.74
C GLN A 28 9.61 -3.87 -8.53
N ALA A 29 9.47 -4.78 -7.57
CA ALA A 29 10.44 -4.92 -6.50
C ALA A 29 11.74 -5.57 -7.04
N THR A 30 12.87 -5.15 -6.48
CA THR A 30 14.21 -5.63 -6.87
C THR A 30 14.94 -6.23 -5.67
N ASP A 31 16.09 -6.87 -5.91
CA ASP A 31 16.93 -7.47 -4.86
C ASP A 31 16.15 -8.44 -3.94
N ILE A 32 15.24 -9.22 -4.53
CA ILE A 32 14.35 -10.14 -3.82
C ILE A 32 15.17 -11.30 -3.23
N GLY A 33 15.11 -11.47 -1.91
CA GLY A 33 15.87 -12.50 -1.21
C GLY A 33 15.26 -12.89 0.13
N ASN A 34 15.78 -13.97 0.71
CA ASN A 34 15.38 -14.36 2.06
C ASN A 34 15.88 -13.32 3.08
N PRO A 35 15.15 -13.12 4.18
CA PRO A 35 15.66 -12.37 5.32
C PRO A 35 17.01 -12.91 5.74
N HIS A 36 18.00 -12.01 5.86
CA HIS A 36 19.22 -12.34 6.60
C HIS A 36 18.78 -12.84 7.98
N SER A 37 19.46 -13.89 8.48
CA SER A 37 19.15 -14.72 9.66
C SER A 37 18.93 -14.01 11.00
N ASP A 38 18.81 -12.69 11.00
CA ASP A 38 18.67 -11.83 12.18
C ASP A 38 17.21 -11.42 12.47
N VAL A 39 16.23 -11.87 11.66
CA VAL A 39 14.78 -11.56 11.81
C VAL A 39 13.96 -12.78 12.24
N GLU A 40 14.58 -13.80 12.85
CA GLU A 40 13.86 -15.03 13.26
C GLU A 40 13.15 -14.95 14.62
N ASN A 41 13.16 -13.81 15.33
CA ASN A 41 12.59 -13.72 16.68
C ASN A 41 11.52 -12.65 16.79
N GLU A 42 10.27 -13.00 16.45
CA GLU A 42 9.04 -12.63 17.20
C GLU A 42 7.80 -13.20 16.49
N SER A 43 7.51 -14.49 16.68
CA SER A 43 6.13 -15.02 16.73
C SER A 43 6.13 -16.55 16.79
N SER A 44 6.44 -17.11 17.95
CA SER A 44 6.07 -18.47 18.30
C SER A 44 4.63 -18.49 18.78
N ASN A 45 3.71 -18.87 17.89
CA ASN A 45 2.67 -19.88 18.09
C ASN A 45 1.58 -19.80 17.01
N SER A 46 1.30 -20.95 16.40
CA SER A 46 0.22 -21.30 15.44
C SER A 46 0.52 -21.15 13.93
N SER A 47 0.53 -22.32 13.29
CA SER A 47 0.19 -22.70 11.91
C SER A 47 0.39 -21.70 10.76
N GLU A 48 1.22 -22.12 9.78
CA GLU A 48 1.70 -21.39 8.59
C GLU A 48 2.64 -20.23 8.91
N SER A 49 3.94 -20.53 8.95
CA SER A 49 4.99 -19.51 8.96
C SER A 49 4.83 -18.63 7.72
N LEU A 50 4.39 -17.39 7.91
CA LEU A 50 4.37 -16.37 6.87
C LEU A 50 5.81 -16.21 6.34
N LYS A 51 6.03 -16.62 5.08
CA LYS A 51 7.34 -16.46 4.44
C LYS A 51 7.51 -14.98 4.10
N ALA A 52 8.35 -14.30 4.87
CA ALA A 52 8.77 -12.94 4.54
C ALA A 52 9.93 -12.97 3.53
N LEU A 53 9.98 -11.99 2.63
CA LEU A 53 11.11 -11.74 1.74
C LEU A 53 11.61 -10.31 1.92
N TYR A 54 12.91 -10.11 1.78
CA TYR A 54 13.50 -8.79 1.64
C TYR A 54 13.50 -8.37 0.18
N CYS A 55 13.30 -7.08 -0.05
CA CYS A 55 13.41 -6.48 -1.38
C CYS A 55 13.68 -4.97 -1.28
N ASN A 56 13.99 -4.35 -2.41
CA ASN A 56 13.90 -2.91 -2.61
C ASN A 56 12.63 -2.61 -3.41
N TRP A 57 11.95 -1.49 -3.11
CA TRP A 57 10.71 -1.13 -3.79
C TRP A 57 10.57 0.38 -3.90
N SER A 58 10.30 0.89 -5.11
CA SER A 58 10.49 2.31 -5.44
C SER A 58 11.91 2.77 -5.04
N TYR A 59 12.05 3.91 -4.35
CA TYR A 59 13.33 4.37 -3.80
C TYR A 59 13.67 3.75 -2.44
N PHE A 60 12.81 2.88 -1.87
CA PHE A 60 13.03 2.31 -0.54
C PHE A 60 13.98 1.13 -0.59
N THR A 61 14.97 1.17 0.30
CA THR A 61 15.88 0.04 0.52
C THR A 61 15.54 -0.75 1.77
N GLY A 62 15.70 -2.07 1.71
CA GLY A 62 15.48 -2.98 2.85
C GLY A 62 14.01 -3.10 3.25
N CYS A 63 13.12 -3.17 2.27
CA CYS A 63 11.70 -3.46 2.50
C CYS A 63 11.52 -4.92 2.91
N ILE A 64 10.43 -5.20 3.63
CA ILE A 64 10.04 -6.56 4.01
C ILE A 64 8.65 -6.83 3.44
N ALA A 65 8.54 -7.86 2.62
CA ALA A 65 7.31 -8.22 1.95
C ALA A 65 6.74 -9.53 2.49
N TRP A 66 5.41 -9.57 2.59
CA TRP A 66 4.65 -10.66 3.16
C TRP A 66 3.47 -10.99 2.24
N LEU A 67 3.16 -12.28 2.15
CA LEU A 67 1.97 -12.76 1.48
C LEU A 67 1.13 -13.55 2.46
N LYS A 68 -0.13 -13.19 2.63
CA LYS A 68 -1.08 -13.90 3.49
C LYS A 68 -2.35 -14.20 2.73
N LYS A 69 -2.85 -15.43 2.87
CA LYS A 69 -4.19 -15.79 2.44
C LYS A 69 -5.20 -15.38 3.51
N LEU A 70 -6.21 -14.62 3.11
CA LEU A 70 -7.38 -14.27 3.93
C LEU A 70 -8.59 -15.12 3.51
N ASP A 71 -9.80 -14.73 3.89
CA ASP A 71 -11.01 -15.47 3.52
C ASP A 71 -11.37 -15.27 2.04
N TYR A 72 -11.25 -14.04 1.54
CA TYR A 72 -11.63 -13.66 0.17
C TYR A 72 -10.45 -13.19 -0.68
N TYR A 73 -9.33 -12.81 -0.04
CA TYR A 73 -8.20 -12.19 -0.71
C TYR A 73 -6.88 -12.91 -0.48
N LEU A 74 -5.98 -12.71 -1.43
CA LEU A 74 -4.55 -12.82 -1.23
C LEU A 74 -4.04 -11.41 -0.87
N LEU A 75 -3.49 -11.26 0.33
CA LEU A 75 -3.00 -10.00 0.86
C LEU A 75 -1.48 -9.92 0.69
N LEU A 76 -1.03 -9.01 -0.19
CA LEU A 76 0.37 -8.61 -0.28
C LEU A 76 0.60 -7.36 0.58
N VAL A 77 1.61 -7.42 1.46
CA VAL A 77 2.05 -6.28 2.27
C VAL A 77 3.53 -6.06 2.04
N ILE A 78 3.92 -4.83 1.71
CA ILE A 78 5.32 -4.41 1.59
C ILE A 78 5.57 -3.34 2.64
N TRP A 79 6.29 -3.71 3.70
CA TRP A 79 6.72 -2.78 4.72
C TRP A 79 7.99 -2.03 4.31
N PHE A 80 7.96 -0.71 4.44
CA PHE A 80 9.07 0.17 4.10
C PHE A 80 9.34 1.20 5.21
N SER A 81 10.55 1.75 5.21
CA SER A 81 11.02 2.62 6.31
C SER A 81 10.30 3.96 6.35
N GLN A 82 9.64 4.27 7.48
CA GLN A 82 9.04 5.58 7.72
C GLN A 82 10.08 6.70 7.58
N SER A 83 11.29 6.48 8.11
CA SER A 83 12.35 7.49 8.06
C SER A 83 12.80 7.82 6.63
N GLN A 84 12.78 6.86 5.70
CA GLN A 84 13.10 7.10 4.31
C GLN A 84 11.98 7.91 3.62
N PHE A 85 10.72 7.60 3.95
CA PHE A 85 9.55 8.31 3.44
C PHE A 85 9.52 9.77 3.90
N LEU A 86 9.67 10.01 5.21
CA LEU A 86 9.63 11.35 5.78
C LEU A 86 10.80 12.24 5.31
N ARG A 87 11.95 11.66 4.93
CA ARG A 87 13.09 12.42 4.38
C ARG A 87 12.81 13.06 3.02
N LYS A 88 11.84 12.55 2.27
CA LYS A 88 11.44 13.10 0.98
C LYS A 88 10.40 14.21 1.11
N LEU A 89 9.62 14.24 2.19
CA LEU A 89 8.59 15.25 2.37
C LEU A 89 9.19 16.67 2.37
N PRO A 90 8.46 17.65 1.78
CA PRO A 90 8.93 19.02 1.77
C PRO A 90 9.02 19.56 3.20
N LEU A 91 10.05 20.37 3.47
CA LEU A 91 10.24 21.03 4.78
C LEU A 91 9.22 22.15 5.02
N GLU A 92 8.68 22.71 3.94
CA GLU A 92 7.70 23.79 3.95
C GLU A 92 6.34 23.27 3.45
N ASP A 93 5.27 23.79 4.04
CA ASP A 93 3.89 23.51 3.67
C ASP A 93 3.54 24.25 2.37
N LEU A 94 4.02 23.71 1.24
CA LEU A 94 3.79 24.23 -0.10
C LEU A 94 2.71 23.41 -0.79
N ASP A 95 1.65 24.08 -1.26
CA ASP A 95 0.59 23.47 -2.09
C ASP A 95 1.15 23.20 -3.50
N LEU A 96 1.98 22.15 -3.59
CA LEU A 96 2.64 21.73 -4.83
C LEU A 96 1.68 20.93 -5.72
N PRO A 97 1.72 21.11 -7.05
CA PRO A 97 1.03 20.23 -7.97
C PRO A 97 1.57 18.79 -7.85
N VAL A 98 0.78 17.80 -8.24
CA VAL A 98 1.13 16.37 -8.11
C VAL A 98 2.45 16.04 -8.81
N GLU A 99 2.71 16.68 -9.95
CA GLU A 99 3.90 16.50 -10.77
C GLU A 99 5.19 16.95 -10.05
N GLU A 100 5.08 17.79 -9.02
CA GLU A 100 6.19 18.29 -8.22
C GLU A 100 6.27 17.62 -6.83
N ASP A 101 5.42 16.61 -6.56
CA ASP A 101 5.47 15.87 -5.29
C ASP A 101 6.82 15.14 -5.14
N PRO A 102 7.56 15.33 -4.04
CA PRO A 102 8.84 14.64 -3.82
C PRO A 102 8.74 13.11 -3.71
N ASN A 103 7.55 12.59 -3.41
CA ASN A 103 7.19 11.18 -3.38
C ASN A 103 6.43 10.74 -4.65
N LEU A 104 6.44 11.54 -5.72
CA LEU A 104 5.81 11.15 -6.99
C LEU A 104 6.33 9.80 -7.50
N GLU A 105 7.63 9.51 -7.34
CA GLU A 105 8.21 8.21 -7.70
C GLU A 105 7.49 7.05 -7.00
N LEU A 106 7.21 7.18 -5.69
CA LEU A 106 6.45 6.18 -4.94
C LEU A 106 5.03 6.04 -5.46
N ALA A 107 4.35 7.17 -5.71
CA ALA A 107 2.98 7.16 -6.21
C ALA A 107 2.89 6.50 -7.60
N LEU A 108 3.87 6.73 -8.47
CA LEU A 108 3.95 6.11 -9.79
C LEU A 108 4.30 4.61 -9.71
N THR A 109 5.27 4.21 -8.89
CA THR A 109 5.57 2.78 -8.66
C THR A 109 4.33 2.04 -8.15
N PHE A 110 3.60 2.63 -7.21
CA PHE A 110 2.37 2.06 -6.68
C PHE A 110 1.25 2.00 -7.71
N ARG A 111 1.06 3.05 -8.52
CA ARG A 111 0.11 3.05 -9.63
C ARG A 111 0.40 1.90 -10.59
N ASP A 112 1.65 1.78 -11.03
CA ASP A 112 2.06 0.78 -12.02
C ASP A 112 1.91 -0.64 -11.45
N ALA A 113 2.23 -0.82 -10.17
CA ALA A 113 1.96 -2.06 -9.45
C ALA A 113 0.46 -2.42 -9.47
N CYS A 114 -0.43 -1.45 -9.21
CA CYS A 114 -1.88 -1.68 -9.26
C CYS A 114 -2.38 -2.01 -10.67
N GLU A 115 -1.83 -1.38 -11.71
CA GLU A 115 -2.20 -1.70 -13.10
C GLU A 115 -1.72 -3.10 -13.54
N GLU A 116 -0.63 -3.60 -12.96
CA GLU A 116 -0.05 -4.91 -13.29
C GLU A 116 -0.72 -6.06 -12.52
N ILE A 117 -0.94 -5.91 -11.21
CA ILE A 117 -1.51 -6.99 -10.37
C ILE A 117 -3.03 -6.92 -10.24
N LEU A 118 -3.66 -5.82 -10.66
CA LEU A 118 -5.10 -5.59 -10.67
C LEU A 118 -5.77 -5.94 -9.32
N PRO A 119 -5.36 -5.32 -8.20
CA PRO A 119 -5.98 -5.59 -6.91
C PRO A 119 -7.44 -5.09 -6.89
N GLU A 120 -8.27 -5.63 -6.02
CA GLU A 120 -9.60 -5.05 -5.78
C GLU A 120 -9.46 -3.69 -5.06
N VAL A 121 -8.56 -3.66 -4.07
CA VAL A 121 -8.18 -2.48 -3.31
C VAL A 121 -6.69 -2.54 -3.03
N ALA A 122 -6.03 -1.39 -3.13
CA ALA A 122 -4.68 -1.23 -2.60
C ALA A 122 -4.51 0.14 -1.97
N TYR A 123 -3.60 0.27 -1.01
CA TYR A 123 -3.30 1.57 -0.42
C TYR A 123 -1.90 1.65 0.19
N ILE A 124 -1.36 2.87 0.24
CA ILE A 124 -0.14 3.22 0.95
C ILE A 124 -0.51 3.81 2.32
N ILE A 125 -0.19 3.06 3.37
CA ILE A 125 -0.38 3.48 4.76
C ILE A 125 0.76 4.39 5.18
N THR A 126 0.43 5.62 5.58
CA THR A 126 1.38 6.64 6.05
C THR A 126 1.30 6.91 7.56
N HIS A 127 0.37 6.26 8.26
CA HIS A 127 0.21 6.31 9.72
C HIS A 127 0.66 4.98 10.37
N LEU A 128 1.48 5.07 11.41
CA LEU A 128 2.12 3.89 12.02
C LEU A 128 1.15 2.92 12.67
N ASP A 129 0.17 3.45 13.39
CA ASP A 129 -0.89 2.69 14.06
C ASP A 129 -1.73 1.88 13.07
N ARG A 130 -1.81 2.32 11.82
CA ARG A 130 -2.54 1.60 10.76
C ARG A 130 -1.69 0.58 10.01
N ALA A 131 -0.37 0.65 10.13
CA ALA A 131 0.56 -0.27 9.45
C ALA A 131 0.75 -1.60 10.18
N GLU A 132 0.13 -1.75 11.35
CA GLU A 132 0.09 -2.99 12.14
C GLU A 132 -0.74 -4.07 11.42
N TRP A 133 -0.30 -5.32 11.54
CA TRP A 133 -0.90 -6.44 10.81
C TRP A 133 -2.38 -6.64 11.17
N GLU A 134 -2.73 -6.51 12.45
CA GLU A 134 -4.11 -6.64 12.91
C GLU A 134 -5.03 -5.56 12.32
N GLU A 135 -4.53 -4.36 12.09
CA GLU A 135 -5.32 -3.28 11.47
C GLU A 135 -5.49 -3.51 9.97
N ILE A 136 -4.43 -3.95 9.28
CA ILE A 136 -4.47 -4.24 7.85
C ILE A 136 -5.52 -5.32 7.54
N VAL A 137 -5.53 -6.43 8.28
CA VAL A 137 -6.46 -7.54 7.99
C VAL A 137 -7.92 -7.19 8.26
N LYS A 138 -8.22 -6.23 9.15
CA LYS A 138 -9.59 -5.79 9.44
C LYS A 138 -10.26 -5.11 8.24
N ILE A 139 -9.49 -4.64 7.26
CA ILE A 139 -10.00 -3.94 6.09
C ILE A 139 -10.75 -4.87 5.13
N GLU A 140 -10.49 -6.19 5.14
CA GLU A 140 -11.19 -7.16 4.28
C GLU A 140 -12.72 -7.05 4.36
N ASN A 141 -13.27 -6.99 5.58
CA ASN A 141 -14.71 -6.83 5.80
C ASN A 141 -15.25 -5.50 5.25
N LYS A 142 -14.40 -4.48 5.14
CA LYS A 142 -14.77 -3.16 4.62
C LYS A 142 -14.81 -3.15 3.10
N ILE A 143 -13.90 -3.89 2.47
CA ILE A 143 -13.88 -4.12 1.02
C ILE A 143 -15.13 -4.88 0.61
N GLN A 144 -15.44 -6.00 1.29
CA GLN A 144 -16.66 -6.78 1.06
C GLN A 144 -17.95 -5.97 1.28
N GLY A 145 -17.93 -5.05 2.25
CA GLY A 145 -19.05 -4.14 2.52
C GLY A 145 -19.12 -2.93 1.58
N LEU A 146 -18.22 -2.82 0.59
CA LEU A 146 -18.12 -1.71 -0.36
C LEU A 146 -18.02 -0.33 0.31
N TYR A 147 -17.34 -0.24 1.47
CA TYR A 147 -17.17 1.01 2.20
C TYR A 147 -16.05 1.88 1.59
N ALA A 148 -16.25 2.30 0.33
CA ALA A 148 -15.24 3.02 -0.46
C ALA A 148 -14.67 4.26 0.25
N ASP A 149 -15.52 5.09 0.87
CA ASP A 149 -15.08 6.27 1.61
C ASP A 149 -14.15 5.90 2.78
N PHE A 150 -14.47 4.83 3.51
CA PHE A 150 -13.63 4.38 4.63
C PHE A 150 -12.27 3.93 4.10
N ILE A 151 -12.25 3.15 3.01
CA ILE A 151 -11.04 2.60 2.40
C ILE A 151 -10.15 3.73 1.85
N ALA A 152 -10.73 4.70 1.13
CA ALA A 152 -10.02 5.86 0.59
C ALA A 152 -9.38 6.76 1.66
N ASN A 153 -9.74 6.58 2.93
CA ASN A 153 -9.19 7.31 4.07
C ASN A 153 -8.19 6.48 4.91
N GLN A 154 -7.86 5.24 4.50
CA GLN A 154 -6.94 4.39 5.27
C GLN A 154 -5.48 4.79 5.13
N GLY A 155 -5.08 5.26 3.96
CA GLY A 155 -3.71 5.62 3.62
C GLY A 155 -3.60 6.97 2.91
N GLY A 156 -2.36 7.40 2.64
CA GLY A 156 -2.07 8.61 1.89
C GLY A 156 -2.39 8.48 0.38
N LEU A 157 -2.41 7.25 -0.15
CA LEU A 157 -2.76 6.97 -1.54
C LEU A 157 -3.55 5.67 -1.62
N THR A 158 -4.69 5.67 -2.30
CA THR A 158 -5.60 4.51 -2.38
C THR A 158 -6.04 4.24 -3.81
N TYR A 159 -5.88 3.00 -4.24
CA TYR A 159 -6.42 2.44 -5.45
C TYR A 159 -7.70 1.65 -5.14
N LEU A 160 -8.76 1.90 -5.91
CA LEU A 160 -10.03 1.17 -5.87
C LEU A 160 -10.36 0.69 -7.28
N SER A 161 -10.77 -0.56 -7.45
CA SER A 161 -11.25 -1.07 -8.74
C SER A 161 -12.73 -1.42 -8.73
N GLY A 162 -13.28 -1.66 -9.94
CA GLY A 162 -14.63 -2.15 -10.17
C GLY A 162 -15.71 -1.39 -9.40
N LEU A 163 -16.61 -2.16 -8.77
CA LEU A 163 -17.78 -1.63 -8.06
C LEU A 163 -17.40 -0.71 -6.89
N ILE A 164 -16.27 -0.95 -6.21
CA ILE A 164 -15.83 -0.11 -5.09
C ILE A 164 -15.46 1.29 -5.59
N ALA A 165 -14.80 1.38 -6.74
CA ALA A 165 -14.50 2.66 -7.37
C ALA A 165 -15.76 3.43 -7.77
N ASP A 166 -16.78 2.72 -8.27
CA ASP A 166 -18.04 3.31 -8.74
C ASP A 166 -18.89 3.89 -7.60
N VAL A 167 -18.88 3.25 -6.43
CA VAL A 167 -19.65 3.70 -5.26
C VAL A 167 -18.91 4.74 -4.41
N LEU A 168 -17.66 5.08 -4.73
CA LEU A 168 -16.97 6.20 -4.11
C LEU A 168 -17.72 7.50 -4.45
N THR A 169 -18.52 7.98 -3.51
CA THR A 169 -19.33 9.18 -3.66
C THR A 169 -18.48 10.42 -3.43
N PRO A 170 -18.39 11.37 -4.38
CA PRO A 170 -17.68 12.61 -4.14
C PRO A 170 -18.42 13.42 -3.08
N ARG A 171 -17.86 13.52 -1.87
CA ARG A 171 -18.36 14.48 -0.87
C ARG A 171 -17.97 15.91 -1.28
N PRO A 172 -18.74 16.93 -0.87
CA PRO A 172 -18.40 18.34 -1.14
C PRO A 172 -16.99 18.75 -0.67
N GLN A 173 -16.43 18.07 0.33
CA GLN A 173 -15.06 18.27 0.83
C GLN A 173 -14.01 17.40 0.09
N GLU A 174 -14.43 16.34 -0.61
CA GLU A 174 -13.55 15.38 -1.28
C GLU A 174 -13.21 15.77 -2.72
N TYR A 175 -13.78 16.87 -3.24
CA TYR A 175 -13.31 17.53 -4.47
C TYR A 175 -11.90 18.14 -4.32
N GLU A 176 -11.33 18.10 -3.12
CA GLU A 176 -9.97 18.52 -2.82
C GLU A 176 -8.96 17.37 -2.84
N ARG A 177 -9.31 16.16 -3.30
CA ARG A 177 -8.30 15.10 -3.43
C ARG A 177 -7.59 15.20 -4.77
N ASP A 178 -6.27 15.14 -4.72
CA ASP A 178 -5.50 14.86 -5.92
C ASP A 178 -5.73 13.41 -6.36
N ASN A 179 -5.61 13.17 -7.67
CA ASN A 179 -5.73 11.85 -8.25
C ASN A 179 -4.64 11.63 -9.30
N LEU A 180 -4.35 10.36 -9.55
CA LEU A 180 -3.49 9.93 -10.64
C LEU A 180 -4.31 9.13 -11.65
N PRO A 181 -4.11 9.34 -12.96
CA PRO A 181 -4.83 8.58 -13.97
C PRO A 181 -4.41 7.12 -13.93
N VAL A 182 -5.39 6.23 -14.00
CA VAL A 182 -5.23 4.77 -14.13
C VAL A 182 -6.20 4.26 -15.21
N LYS A 183 -5.85 3.15 -15.86
CA LYS A 183 -6.70 2.52 -16.89
C LYS A 183 -7.93 1.85 -16.29
N ASN A 184 -7.76 1.22 -15.13
CA ASN A 184 -8.79 0.45 -14.45
C ASN A 184 -8.99 1.02 -13.06
N GLY A 185 -10.20 1.48 -12.72
CA GLY A 185 -10.52 1.96 -11.37
C GLY A 185 -10.20 3.44 -11.11
N LYS A 186 -9.93 3.77 -9.85
CA LYS A 186 -9.60 5.12 -9.36
C LYS A 186 -8.39 5.06 -8.44
N LEU A 187 -7.45 5.99 -8.61
CA LEU A 187 -6.31 6.17 -7.73
C LEU A 187 -6.35 7.59 -7.15
N VAL A 188 -6.63 7.68 -5.86
CA VAL A 188 -6.88 8.94 -5.15
C VAL A 188 -5.97 9.08 -3.95
N PHE A 189 -5.47 10.29 -3.74
CA PHE A 189 -4.76 10.63 -2.51
C PHE A 189 -5.73 10.85 -1.34
N SER A 190 -5.22 10.92 -0.11
CA SER A 190 -6.04 11.26 1.07
C SER A 190 -6.55 12.70 0.99
N SER A 191 -5.71 13.59 0.45
CA SER A 191 -5.95 15.03 0.35
C SER A 191 -5.28 15.62 -0.91
N ARG A 192 -5.05 16.95 -0.92
CA ARG A 192 -4.30 17.70 -1.96
C ARG A 192 -3.04 18.33 -1.42
N GLY A 193 -2.16 18.68 -2.35
CA GLY A 193 -1.04 19.57 -2.08
C GLY A 193 -0.04 18.98 -1.09
N SER A 194 0.35 19.76 -0.10
CA SER A 194 1.23 19.35 0.99
C SER A 194 0.65 18.28 1.92
N TYR A 195 -0.68 18.21 2.03
CA TYR A 195 -1.39 17.25 2.88
C TYR A 195 -1.73 15.96 2.17
N ARG A 196 -1.34 15.81 0.90
CA ARG A 196 -1.70 14.71 0.02
C ARG A 196 -1.50 13.30 0.62
N TRP A 197 -0.53 13.15 1.51
CA TRP A 197 -0.19 11.88 2.16
C TRP A 197 -0.81 11.68 3.56
N PHE A 198 -1.66 12.61 4.03
CA PHE A 198 -2.19 12.69 5.41
C PHE A 198 -3.69 12.98 5.48
#